data_AF-A0AAI9LDR6-F1
#
_entry.id   AF-A0AAI9LDR6-F1
#
_cell.length_a   1.000
_cell.length_b   1.000
_cell.length_c   1.000
_cell.angle_alpha   90.00
_cell.angle_beta   90.00
_cell.angle_gamma   90.00
#
_symmetry.space_group_name_H-M   'P 1'
#
loop_
_entity.id
_entity.type
_entity.pdbx_description
1 polymer ?
#
loop_
_entity_poly.entity_id
_entity_poly.type
_entity_poly.pdbx_seq_one_letter_code
_entity_poly.pdbx_strand_id
1 'polypeptide(L)'
;MHYLVRVTIHDGSYAEYQGLHKQMQAFGFSRYIRNDQGIFSVLPDATYIGERNENGDVVRDHVARIAKGCAPSKAAPEVFVCVRGASWWSGLRQAT
;
A
#
# COMPACT_ATOMS: atom_id res chain seq x y z
N MET A 1 -4.82 13.58 5.36
CA MET A 1 -5.02 12.47 6.31
C MET A 1 -3.98 11.39 6.04
N HIS A 2 -3.47 10.74 7.09
CA HIS A 2 -2.55 9.60 6.93
C HIS A 2 -3.35 8.31 6.85
N TYR A 3 -3.00 7.46 5.90
CA TYR A 3 -3.68 6.20 5.63
C TYR A 3 -2.73 5.02 5.78
N LEU A 4 -3.29 3.89 6.23
CA LEU A 4 -2.73 2.57 6.00
C LEU A 4 -3.62 1.86 4.97
N VAL A 5 -2.97 1.24 3.99
CA VAL A 5 -3.63 0.53 2.89
C VAL A 5 -3.04 -0.87 2.77
N ARG A 6 -3.90 -1.90 2.69
CA ARG A 6 -3.49 -3.27 2.34
C ARG A 6 -4.27 -3.73 1.11
N VAL A 7 -3.56 -4.29 0.13
CA VAL A 7 -4.14 -4.72 -1.14
C VAL A 7 -3.84 -6.19 -1.39
N THR A 8 -4.85 -6.99 -1.73
CA THR A 8 -4.67 -8.35 -2.27
C THR A 8 -5.06 -8.38 -3.74
N ILE A 9 -4.15 -8.84 -4.59
CA ILE A 9 -4.48 -9.29 -5.95
C ILE A 9 -4.61 -10.82 -5.90
N HIS A 10 -5.81 -11.34 -6.11
CA HIS A 10 -6.06 -12.78 -6.14
C HIS A 10 -5.25 -13.44 -7.28
N ASP A 11 -4.53 -14.50 -6.94
CA ASP A 11 -3.59 -15.18 -7.85
C ASP A 11 -2.61 -14.23 -8.54
N GLY A 12 -2.24 -13.15 -7.84
CA GLY A 12 -1.34 -12.12 -8.34
C GLY A 12 0.07 -12.65 -8.54
N SER A 13 0.60 -12.45 -9.74
CA SER A 13 1.99 -12.73 -10.09
C SER A 13 2.93 -11.66 -9.51
N TYR A 14 4.21 -12.01 -9.45
CA TYR A 14 5.26 -11.06 -9.06
C TYR A 14 5.22 -9.78 -9.91
N ALA A 15 5.05 -9.89 -11.23
CA ALA A 15 5.02 -8.74 -12.12
C ALA A 15 3.83 -7.80 -11.85
N GLU A 16 2.65 -8.36 -11.54
CA GLU A 16 1.46 -7.59 -11.20
C GLU A 16 1.66 -6.83 -9.87
N TYR A 17 2.26 -7.49 -8.86
CA TYR A 17 2.61 -6.81 -7.60
C TYR A 17 3.71 -5.75 -7.79
N GLN A 18 4.72 -5.97 -8.64
CA GLN A 18 5.69 -4.92 -8.99
C GLN A 18 5.01 -3.71 -9.64
N GLY A 19 4.06 -3.95 -10.54
CA GLY A 19 3.21 -2.90 -11.12
C GLY A 19 2.45 -2.14 -10.05
N LEU A 20 1.77 -2.86 -9.16
CA LEU A 20 1.03 -2.27 -8.04
C LEU A 20 1.93 -1.40 -7.17
N HIS A 21 3.11 -1.89 -6.78
CA HIS A 21 4.05 -1.16 -5.94
C HIS A 21 4.47 0.16 -6.59
N LYS A 22 4.80 0.14 -7.89
CA LYS A 22 5.17 1.33 -8.66
C LYS A 22 4.04 2.34 -8.72
N GLN A 23 2.81 1.88 -8.98
CA GLN A 23 1.65 2.75 -9.08
C GLN A 23 1.21 3.32 -7.73
N MET A 24 1.29 2.54 -6.65
CA MET A 24 1.03 3.03 -5.29
C MET A 24 2.04 4.11 -4.90
N GLN A 25 3.32 3.94 -5.24
CA GLN A 25 4.33 4.98 -5.04
C GLN A 25 4.01 6.26 -5.81
N ALA A 26 3.63 6.14 -7.09
CA ALA A 26 3.19 7.29 -7.89
C ALA A 26 1.93 7.97 -7.32
N PHE A 27 1.05 7.21 -6.66
CA PHE A 27 -0.14 7.71 -5.98
C PHE A 27 0.14 8.34 -4.60
N GLY A 28 1.40 8.32 -4.14
CA GLY A 28 1.82 8.94 -2.86
C GLY A 28 1.85 7.97 -1.67
N PHE A 29 1.85 6.66 -1.93
CA PHE A 29 1.90 5.62 -0.92
C PHE A 29 3.24 4.89 -0.92
N SER A 30 3.84 4.75 0.26
CA SER A 30 5.13 4.11 0.49
C SER A 30 4.97 2.71 1.07
N ARG A 31 5.83 1.77 0.64
CA ARG A 31 6.01 0.45 1.26
C ARG A 31 7.00 0.47 2.42
N TYR A 32 7.52 1.65 2.75
CA TYR A 32 8.51 1.83 3.79
C TYR A 32 7.93 2.67 4.92
N ILE A 33 8.25 2.28 6.15
CA ILE A 33 7.95 3.03 7.36
C ILE A 33 9.25 3.44 8.04
N ARG A 34 9.29 4.66 8.56
CA ARG A 34 10.45 5.26 9.22
C ARG A 34 10.23 5.24 10.73
N ASN A 35 11.21 4.77 11.50
CA ASN A 35 11.20 4.88 12.97
C ASN A 35 11.74 6.25 13.42
N ASP A 36 11.69 6.52 14.74
CA ASP A 36 12.13 7.80 15.32
C ASP A 36 13.65 8.06 15.16
N GLN A 37 14.44 7.01 14.95
CA GLN A 37 15.88 7.08 14.66
C GLN A 37 16.17 7.34 13.18
N GLY A 38 15.13 7.39 12.34
CA GLY A 38 15.23 7.62 10.90
C GLY A 38 15.54 6.40 10.04
N ILE A 39 15.52 5.21 10.64
CA ILE A 39 15.74 3.95 9.92
C ILE A 39 14.45 3.57 9.19
N PHE A 40 14.56 3.28 7.90
CA PHE A 40 13.47 2.78 7.08
C PHE A 40 13.36 1.26 7.16
N SER A 41 12.15 0.75 7.32
CA SER A 41 11.82 -0.68 7.29
C SER A 41 10.77 -0.96 6.21
N VAL A 42 10.84 -2.14 5.61
CA VAL A 42 9.86 -2.58 4.61
C VAL A 42 8.61 -3.09 5.33
N LEU A 43 7.46 -2.53 4.99
CA LEU A 43 6.16 -3.01 5.46
C LEU A 43 5.87 -4.42 4.95
N PRO A 44 4.95 -5.17 5.60
CA PRO A 44 4.48 -6.44 5.08
C PRO A 44 3.95 -6.31 3.65
N ASP A 45 3.93 -7.44 2.95
CA ASP A 45 3.61 -7.43 1.52
C ASP A 45 2.30 -6.71 1.21
N ALA A 46 2.32 -5.95 0.12
CA ALA A 46 1.26 -5.07 -0.37
C ALA A 46 0.60 -4.18 0.71
N THR A 47 1.37 -3.80 1.74
CA THR A 47 0.98 -2.83 2.76
C THR A 47 1.66 -1.51 2.48
N TYR A 48 0.89 -0.43 2.58
CA TYR A 48 1.36 0.91 2.27
C TYR A 48 0.90 1.93 3.30
N ILE A 49 1.70 2.97 3.48
CA ILE A 49 1.32 4.17 4.23
C ILE A 49 1.49 5.40 3.34
N GLY A 50 0.61 6.37 3.46
CA GLY A 50 0.66 7.58 2.63
C GLY A 50 -0.27 8.67 3.13
N GLU A 51 -0.14 9.84 2.54
CA GLU A 51 -0.97 11.01 2.83
C GLU A 51 -1.83 11.36 1.64
N ARG A 52 -3.14 11.55 1.90
CA ARG A 52 -4.13 11.95 0.91
C ARG A 52 -5.08 12.97 1.51
N ASN A 53 -5.60 13.87 0.68
CA ASN A 53 -6.59 14.86 1.10
C ASN A 53 -8.03 14.32 0.98
N GLU A 54 -8.21 13.27 0.19
CA GLU A 54 -9.48 12.60 -0.01
C GLU A 54 -9.90 11.75 1.20
N ASN A 55 -11.19 11.48 1.31
CA ASN A 55 -11.76 10.56 2.30
C ASN A 55 -11.36 9.10 2.03
N GLY A 56 -11.41 8.27 3.06
CA GLY A 56 -10.92 6.89 3.01
C GLY A 56 -11.62 5.99 1.99
N ASP A 57 -12.92 6.22 1.74
CA ASP A 57 -13.70 5.56 0.69
C ASP A 57 -13.20 5.93 -0.71
N VAL A 58 -12.94 7.22 -0.96
CA VAL A 58 -12.38 7.71 -2.22
C VAL A 58 -10.95 7.18 -2.44
N VAL A 59 -10.14 7.12 -1.38
CA VAL A 59 -8.81 6.51 -1.42
C VAL A 59 -8.90 5.02 -1.76
N ARG A 60 -9.80 4.28 -1.09
CA ARG A 60 -10.05 2.85 -1.37
C ARG A 60 -10.42 2.63 -2.84
N ASP A 61 -11.33 3.44 -3.39
CA ASP A 61 -11.80 3.27 -4.77
C ASP A 61 -10.70 3.60 -5.80
N HIS A 62 -9.83 4.58 -5.50
CA HIS A 62 -8.64 4.83 -6.32
C HIS A 62 -7.67 3.66 -6.29
N VAL A 63 -7.36 3.14 -5.11
CA VAL A 63 -6.45 2.00 -4.95
C VAL A 63 -7.01 0.75 -5.63
N ALA A 64 -8.32 0.49 -5.54
CA ALA A 64 -8.96 -0.62 -6.22
C ALA A 64 -8.81 -0.53 -7.74
N ARG A 65 -8.99 0.68 -8.32
CA ARG A 65 -8.78 0.94 -9.75
C ARG A 65 -7.32 0.74 -10.16
N ILE A 66 -6.37 1.24 -9.36
CA ILE A 66 -4.93 1.04 -9.59
C ILE A 66 -4.61 -0.46 -9.62
N ALA A 67 -5.00 -1.20 -8.58
CA ALA A 67 -4.72 -2.62 -8.46
C ALA A 67 -5.34 -3.44 -9.60
N LYS A 68 -6.60 -3.13 -9.97
CA LYS A 68 -7.27 -3.76 -11.10
C LYS A 68 -6.59 -3.44 -12.43
N GLY A 69 -6.07 -2.22 -12.61
CA GLY A 69 -5.30 -1.84 -13.79
C GLY A 69 -3.96 -2.58 -13.92
N CYS A 70 -3.31 -2.90 -12.79
CA CYS A 70 -2.09 -3.70 -12.79
C CYS A 70 -2.34 -5.19 -13.09
N ALA A 71 -3.54 -5.69 -12.79
CA ALA A 71 -3.91 -7.10 -12.92
C ALA A 71 -5.29 -7.26 -13.59
N PRO A 72 -5.45 -6.85 -14.86
CA PRO A 72 -6.77 -6.71 -15.49
C PRO A 72 -7.50 -8.06 -15.66
N SER A 73 -6.77 -9.16 -15.80
CA SER A 73 -7.34 -10.52 -15.95
C SER A 73 -7.73 -11.19 -14.63
N LYS A 74 -7.38 -10.60 -13.48
CA LYS A 74 -7.67 -11.18 -12.15
C LYS A 74 -9.05 -10.78 -11.63
N ALA A 75 -9.52 -11.45 -10.58
CA ALA A 75 -10.72 -11.02 -9.86
C ALA A 75 -10.58 -9.59 -9.30
N ALA A 76 -11.68 -9.02 -8.82
CA ALA A 76 -11.64 -7.72 -8.15
C ALA A 76 -10.64 -7.78 -6.98
N PRO A 77 -9.73 -6.79 -6.84
CA PRO A 77 -8.77 -6.79 -5.74
C PRO A 77 -9.46 -6.52 -4.41
N GLU A 78 -8.92 -7.10 -3.34
CA GLU A 78 -9.31 -6.73 -1.98
C GLU A 78 -8.53 -5.49 -1.57
N VAL A 79 -9.23 -4.47 -1.07
CA VAL A 79 -8.60 -3.22 -0.63
C VAL A 79 -9.12 -2.85 0.74
N PHE A 80 -8.22 -2.84 1.71
CA PHE A 80 -8.49 -2.38 3.07
C PHE A 80 -7.79 -1.04 3.30
N VAL A 81 -8.54 -0.03 3.73
CA VAL A 81 -8.03 1.33 4.03
C VAL A 81 -8.51 1.75 5.41
N CYS A 82 -7.60 2.30 6.22
CA CYS A 82 -7.96 2.97 7.46
C CYS A 82 -7.19 4.29 7.62
N VAL A 83 -7.80 5.25 8.31
CA VAL A 83 -7.10 6.45 8.79
C VAL A 83 -6.19 6.02 9.94
N ARG A 84 -4.96 6.50 9.92
CA ARG A 84 -3.91 6.13 10.87
C ARG A 84 -3.53 7.31 11.76
N GLY A 85 -3.55 7.10 13.07
CA GLY A 85 -3.00 8.05 14.06
C GLY A 85 -1.57 7.71 14.46
N ALA A 86 -1.35 6.47 14.91
CA ALA A 86 -0.05 5.96 15.34
C ALA A 86 0.20 4.55 14.77
N SER A 87 1.46 4.11 14.82
CA SER A 87 1.91 2.81 14.31
C SER A 87 2.88 2.16 15.28
N TRP A 88 2.78 0.85 15.43
CA TRP A 88 3.74 0.03 16.16
C TRP A 88 4.03 -1.21 15.33
N TRP A 89 5.30 -1.59 15.24
CA TRP A 89 5.74 -2.73 14.46
C TRP A 89 6.97 -3.38 15.09
N SER A 90 7.19 -4.65 14.77
CA SER A 90 8.38 -5.41 15.17
C SER A 90 8.71 -6.42 14.06
N GLY A 91 9.98 -6.83 13.98
CA GLY A 91 10.42 -7.86 13.02
C GLY A 91 10.45 -7.45 11.54
N LEU A 92 10.17 -6.18 11.21
CA LEU A 92 10.30 -5.71 9.83
C LEU A 92 11.77 -5.64 9.41
N ARG A 93 12.04 -6.04 8.17
CA ARG A 93 13.39 -5.94 7.59
C ARG A 93 13.72 -4.48 7.30
N GLN A 94 14.93 -4.07 7.65
CA GLN A 94 15.43 -2.74 7.27
C GLN A 94 15.55 -2.63 5.76
N ALA A 95 15.21 -1.47 5.21
CA ALA A 95 15.50 -1.13 3.83
C ALA A 95 17.00 -0.84 3.73
N THR A 96 17.71 -1.65 2.96
CA THR A 96 19.12 -1.43 2.58
C THR A 96 19.24 -0.34 1.53
#